data_AF-A0A3M1CGG7-F1
#
_entry.id   AF-A0A3M1CGG7-F1
#
_cell.length_a   1.000
_cell.length_b   1.000
_cell.length_c   1.000
_cell.angle_alpha   90.00
_cell.angle_beta   90.00
_cell.angle_gamma   90.00
#
_symmetry.space_group_name_H-M   'P 1'
#
loop_
_entity.id
_entity.type
_entity.pdbx_description
1 polymer ?
#
loop_
_entity_poly.entity_id
_entity_poly.type
_entity_poly.pdbx_seq_one_letter_code
_entity_poly.pdbx_strand_id
1 'polypeptide(L)'
;PSIVQGFNGASWYHYFTNTGHSWFTVAGFGIYSMDVESAPSIDPGPGLLIGGGYEFARHYQIGAYLSGGSTSNGPIDYNNTHLSLLFTAVAF
;
A
#
# COMPACT_ATOMS: atom_id res chain seq x y z
N PRO A 1 -4.25 2.52 -21.06
CA PRO A 1 -4.68 1.74 -19.89
C PRO A 1 -4.35 2.50 -18.60
N SER A 2 -5.31 3.25 -18.09
CA SER A 2 -5.24 3.76 -16.72
C SER A 2 -5.53 2.63 -15.73
N ILE A 3 -4.62 2.42 -14.78
CA ILE A 3 -4.81 1.50 -13.66
C ILE A 3 -4.89 2.36 -12.41
N VAL A 4 -6.03 2.35 -11.75
CA VAL A 4 -6.22 2.96 -10.44
C VAL A 4 -6.24 1.84 -9.42
N GLN A 5 -5.55 2.03 -8.32
CA GLN A 5 -5.45 1.03 -7.28
C GLN A 5 -5.36 1.70 -5.92
N GLY A 6 -5.97 1.06 -4.94
CA GLY A 6 -6.07 1.58 -3.60
C GLY A 6 -6.02 0.46 -2.57
N PHE A 7 -5.26 0.70 -1.51
CA PHE A 7 -5.33 -0.09 -0.29
C PHE A 7 -5.87 0.83 0.81
N ASN A 8 -6.93 0.41 1.49
CA ASN A 8 -7.48 1.11 2.64
C ASN A 8 -7.63 0.13 3.79
N GLY A 9 -6.96 0.38 4.91
CA GLY A 9 -6.98 -0.54 6.03
C GLY A 9 -6.20 -0.05 7.23
N ALA A 10 -6.16 -0.91 8.25
CA ALA A 10 -5.31 -0.69 9.41
C ALA A 10 -3.89 -1.14 9.08
N SER A 11 -2.92 -0.31 9.42
CA SER A 11 -1.50 -0.56 9.24
C SER A 11 -0.74 -0.34 10.53
N TRP A 12 0.09 -1.31 10.90
CA TRP A 12 1.02 -1.24 12.00
C TRP A 12 2.40 -0.89 11.49
N TYR A 13 3.00 0.14 12.08
CA TYR A 13 4.36 0.58 11.82
C TYR A 13 5.25 0.21 13.01
N HIS A 14 6.38 -0.41 12.73
CA HIS A 14 7.41 -0.67 13.73
C HIS A 14 8.69 0.09 13.34
N TYR A 15 9.09 1.02 14.20
CA TYR A 15 10.35 1.74 14.10
C TYR A 15 11.39 1.03 14.97
N PHE A 16 12.56 0.75 14.40
CA PHE A 16 13.63 0.05 15.13
C PHE A 16 14.43 0.98 16.06
N THR A 17 14.33 2.29 15.84
CA THR A 17 15.00 3.32 16.63
C THR A 17 14.10 4.54 16.80
N ASN A 18 14.65 5.68 17.23
CA ASN A 18 13.91 6.94 17.33
C ASN A 18 13.51 7.47 15.95
N THR A 19 12.29 7.99 15.84
CA THR A 19 11.80 8.70 14.65
C THR A 19 12.78 9.80 14.21
N GLY A 20 12.97 9.93 12.92
CA GLY A 20 13.80 10.93 12.26
C GLY A 20 15.10 10.37 11.69
N HIS A 21 15.58 9.22 12.16
CA HIS A 21 16.75 8.52 11.61
C HIS A 21 16.61 7.03 11.87
N SER A 22 15.58 6.42 11.28
CA SER A 22 15.18 5.06 11.63
C SER A 22 14.75 4.25 10.43
N TRP A 23 15.13 2.98 10.45
CA TRP A 23 14.46 1.98 9.64
C TRP A 23 13.09 1.70 10.22
N PHE A 24 12.12 1.44 9.35
CA PHE A 24 10.80 0.99 9.76
C PHE A 24 10.32 -0.18 8.91
N THR A 25 9.44 -0.99 9.49
CA THR A 25 8.62 -1.96 8.77
C THR A 25 7.14 -1.64 8.95
N VAL A 26 6.35 -2.07 7.98
CA VAL A 26 4.90 -1.92 7.96
C VAL A 26 4.27 -3.26 7.66
N ALA A 27 3.21 -3.57 8.40
CA ALA A 27 2.28 -4.64 8.07
C ALA A 27 0.86 -4.08 8.18
N GLY A 28 0.02 -4.36 7.20
CA GLY A 28 -1.34 -3.85 7.12
C GLY A 28 -2.31 -4.90 6.61
N PHE A 29 -3.54 -4.77 7.06
CA PHE A 29 -4.67 -5.57 6.62
C PHE A 29 -5.84 -4.64 6.33
N GLY A 30 -6.54 -4.88 5.23
CA GLY A 30 -7.56 -3.96 4.77
C GLY A 30 -8.32 -4.44 3.55
N ILE A 31 -8.85 -3.47 2.84
CA ILE A 31 -9.57 -3.63 1.59
C ILE A 31 -8.64 -3.19 0.45
N TYR A 32 -8.53 -4.03 -0.56
CA TYR A 32 -7.79 -3.76 -1.80
C TYR A 32 -8.78 -3.54 -2.95
N SER A 33 -8.51 -2.53 -3.76
CA SER A 33 -9.30 -2.15 -4.93
C SER A 33 -8.38 -1.92 -6.12
N MET A 34 -8.83 -2.32 -7.31
CA MET A 34 -8.09 -2.13 -8.54
C MET A 34 -9.06 -1.93 -9.71
N ASP A 35 -9.06 -0.73 -10.25
CA ASP A 35 -9.83 -0.39 -11.44
C ASP A 35 -8.90 -0.38 -12.65
N VAL A 36 -9.20 -1.25 -13.61
CA VAL A 36 -8.59 -1.23 -14.94
C VAL A 36 -9.61 -0.59 -15.87
N GLU A 37 -9.17 0.34 -16.73
CA GLU A 37 -9.98 1.20 -17.62
C GLU A 37 -11.19 0.52 -18.32
N SER A 38 -11.14 -0.80 -18.58
CA SER A 38 -12.22 -1.58 -19.23
C SER A 38 -12.91 -2.61 -18.32
N ALA A 39 -12.55 -2.67 -17.04
CA ALA A 39 -12.99 -3.65 -16.05
C ALA A 39 -12.94 -3.03 -14.65
N PRO A 40 -13.91 -2.17 -14.28
CA PRO A 40 -13.99 -1.64 -12.92
C PRO A 40 -14.10 -2.80 -11.92
N SER A 41 -13.37 -2.72 -10.81
CA SER A 41 -13.56 -3.67 -9.71
C SER A 41 -14.90 -3.39 -9.07
N ILE A 42 -15.88 -4.27 -9.30
CA ILE A 42 -17.23 -4.10 -8.77
C ILE A 42 -17.21 -4.37 -7.26
N ASP A 43 -16.30 -5.24 -6.80
CA ASP A 43 -16.15 -5.61 -5.39
C ASP A 43 -14.67 -5.53 -4.95
N PRO A 44 -14.33 -4.54 -4.11
CA PRO A 44 -13.09 -4.52 -3.36
C PRO A 44 -13.03 -5.71 -2.39
N GLY A 45 -11.93 -6.45 -2.38
CA GLY A 45 -11.77 -7.62 -1.52
C GLY A 45 -10.70 -7.44 -0.43
N PRO A 46 -10.47 -8.48 0.39
CA PRO A 46 -9.47 -8.42 1.45
C PRO A 46 -8.07 -8.26 0.85
N GLY A 47 -7.27 -7.43 1.51
CA GLY A 47 -5.92 -7.10 1.11
C GLY A 47 -4.94 -7.14 2.26
N LEU A 48 -3.69 -7.42 1.92
CA LEU A 48 -2.53 -7.33 2.79
C LEU A 48 -1.57 -6.28 2.25
N LEU A 49 -0.89 -5.61 3.16
CA LEU A 49 0.19 -4.70 2.86
C LEU A 49 1.39 -5.06 3.75
N ILE A 50 2.55 -5.19 3.15
CA ILE A 50 3.82 -5.27 3.88
C ILE A 50 4.78 -4.28 3.27
N GLY A 51 5.68 -3.75 4.06
CA GLY A 51 6.66 -2.82 3.53
C GLY A 51 7.69 -2.43 4.55
N GLY A 52 8.54 -1.51 4.13
CA GLY A 52 9.54 -0.93 5.00
C GLY A 52 10.28 0.17 4.29
N GLY A 53 11.06 0.90 5.06
CA GLY A 53 11.73 2.08 4.56
C GLY A 53 12.66 2.69 5.57
N TYR A 54 13.14 3.86 5.21
CA TYR A 54 14.02 4.66 6.04
C TYR A 54 13.47 6.09 6.16
N GLU A 55 13.38 6.56 7.40
CA GLU A 55 13.04 7.92 7.73
C GLU A 55 14.35 8.70 7.96
N PHE A 56 14.64 9.66 7.06
CA PHE A 56 15.86 10.49 7.08
C PHE A 56 15.74 11.70 8.00
N ALA A 57 14.51 12.18 8.19
CA ALA A 57 14.15 13.22 9.14
C ALA A 57 12.66 13.04 9.46
N ARG A 58 12.18 13.72 10.50
CA ARG A 58 10.75 13.68 10.90
C ARG A 58 9.77 13.98 9.73
N HIS A 59 10.23 14.64 8.68
CA HIS A 59 9.41 15.04 7.53
C HIS A 59 9.76 14.33 6.22
N TYR A 60 10.84 13.53 6.19
CA TYR A 60 11.34 12.89 4.97
C TYR A 60 11.52 11.41 5.17
N GLN A 61 10.81 10.61 4.37
CA GLN A 61 10.95 9.16 4.37
C GLN A 61 10.90 8.62 2.95
N ILE A 62 11.59 7.50 2.74
CA ILE A 62 11.45 6.66 1.56
C ILE A 62 11.02 5.27 1.99
N GLY A 63 10.10 4.66 1.26
CA GLY A 63 9.62 3.32 1.56
C GLY A 63 9.28 2.52 0.33
N ALA A 64 9.41 1.21 0.46
CA ALA A 64 8.92 0.22 -0.49
C ALA A 64 7.78 -0.56 0.16
N TYR A 65 6.66 -0.68 -0.55
CA TYR A 65 5.45 -1.33 -0.05
C TYR A 65 4.95 -2.34 -1.07
N LEU A 66 4.78 -3.58 -0.64
CA LEU A 66 4.09 -4.61 -1.39
C LEU A 66 2.67 -4.72 -0.83
N SER A 67 1.68 -4.48 -1.68
CA SER A 67 0.28 -4.67 -1.35
C SER A 67 -0.36 -5.63 -2.33
N GLY A 68 -1.26 -6.48 -1.86
CA GLY A 68 -2.01 -7.35 -2.74
C GLY A 68 -3.30 -7.79 -2.10
N GLY A 69 -4.23 -8.24 -2.93
CA GLY A 69 -5.54 -8.64 -2.50
C GLY A 69 -6.32 -9.32 -3.61
N SER A 70 -7.51 -9.77 -3.25
CA SER A 70 -8.47 -10.29 -4.21
C SER A 70 -9.45 -9.18 -4.58
N THR A 71 -9.84 -9.14 -5.85
CA THR A 71 -10.92 -8.29 -6.36
C THR A 71 -11.72 -9.10 -7.37
N SER A 72 -13.04 -8.93 -7.40
CA SER A 72 -13.88 -9.59 -8.41
C SER A 72 -14.49 -8.58 -9.37
N ASN A 73 -14.74 -9.05 -10.60
CA ASN A 73 -15.55 -8.36 -11.59
C ASN A 73 -16.53 -9.37 -12.21
N GLY A 74 -17.74 -9.44 -11.65
CA GLY A 74 -18.74 -10.43 -12.05
C GLY A 74 -18.28 -11.86 -11.70
N PRO A 75 -18.22 -12.80 -12.66
CA PRO A 75 -17.83 -14.19 -12.41
C PRO A 75 -16.31 -14.43 -12.34
N ILE A 76 -15.48 -13.39 -12.47
CA ILE A 76 -14.02 -13.51 -12.55
C ILE A 76 -13.37 -12.94 -11.30
N ASP A 77 -12.59 -13.78 -10.62
CA ASP A 77 -11.73 -13.40 -9.51
C ASP A 77 -10.33 -13.02 -10.01
N TYR A 78 -9.83 -11.87 -9.56
CA TYR A 78 -8.49 -11.39 -9.84
C TYR A 78 -7.67 -11.37 -8.56
N ASN A 79 -6.46 -11.92 -8.63
CA ASN A 79 -5.45 -11.77 -7.60
C ASN A 79 -4.43 -10.75 -8.08
N ASN A 80 -4.33 -9.64 -7.36
CA ASN A 80 -3.50 -8.52 -7.74
C ASN A 80 -2.42 -8.30 -6.69
N THR A 81 -1.21 -8.02 -7.17
CA THR A 81 -0.05 -7.69 -6.33
C THR A 81 0.63 -6.48 -6.92
N HIS A 82 0.98 -5.54 -6.06
CA HIS A 82 1.55 -4.25 -6.44
C HIS A 82 2.73 -3.87 -5.55
N LEU A 83 3.80 -3.39 -6.18
CA LEU A 83 4.96 -2.81 -5.53
C LEU A 83 4.94 -1.28 -5.69
N SER A 84 4.81 -0.57 -4.58
CA SER A 84 4.91 0.90 -4.51
C SER A 84 6.29 1.30 -4.00
N LEU A 85 6.92 2.27 -4.68
CA LEU A 85 8.01 3.06 -4.11
C LEU A 85 7.45 4.44 -3.79
N LEU A 86 7.56 4.86 -2.53
CA LEU A 86 7.00 6.12 -2.05
C LEU A 86 8.11 6.96 -1.42
N PHE A 87 8.17 8.21 -1.85
CA PHE A 87 8.90 9.25 -1.15
C PHE A 87 7.88 10.22 -0.55
N THR A 88 7.94 10.43 0.77
CA THR A 88 7.03 11.32 1.48
C THR A 88 7.81 12.51 2.00
N ALA A 89 7.33 13.71 1.66
CA ALA A 89 7.79 14.97 2.19
C ALA A 89 6.59 15.75 2.75
N VAL A 90 6.60 16.05 4.05
CA VAL A 90 5.53 16.84 4.70
C VAL A 90 6.05 18.25 4.97
N ALA A 91 5.38 19.26 4.41
CA ALA A 91 5.63 20.67 4.69
C ALA A 91 4.53 21.22 5.60
N PHE A 92 4.89 22.16 6.48
CA PHE A 92 3.99 22.88 7.39
C PHE A 92 3.89 24.35 7.00
#